data_AF-A0AAJ3DJ13-F1
#
_entry.id   AF-A0AAJ3DJ13-F1
#
_cell.length_a   1.000
_cell.length_b   1.000
_cell.length_c   1.000
_cell.angle_alpha   90.00
_cell.angle_beta   90.00
_cell.angle_gamma   90.00
#
_symmetry.space_group_name_H-M   'P 1'
#
loop_
_entity.id
_entity.type
_entity.pdbx_description
1 polymer ?
#
loop_
_entity_poly.entity_id
_entity_poly.type
_entity_poly.pdbx_seq_one_letter_code
_entity_poly.pdbx_strand_id
1 'polypeptide(L)'
;MNAREVAALFDAAAARSASAAGARDDEDRWELLRRAGKAGRLAARLAVTRTTSADVAVRSTACDLLGVASQSHEDIREDAASALISLAADEVEDAVRWSIARALGATGDVRATPVLLGLGESADAEIRLEVATSLPAVLGDDVDRSVVATLVNLCGDVDPEVRNWAAFALGWQSTVDGRPVRQALWERTSDSYGEAREEGIRGLARRRDPRALPLVAGLLAEESVHPSTFEAAAFLAHPSLVPLLEEFDPTSENVATALRECDPLRRAQRDASAMMLLDALHARLPDVEMAMFGDRFELGLELEVIDGSSGNRTARWSVESLLKRAEGDPHLAARLAAGDLRR
;
A
#
# COMPACT_ATOMS: atom_id res chain seq x y z
N MET A 1 19.50 20.92 12.39
CA MET A 1 20.78 20.35 11.92
C MET A 1 21.43 21.35 10.98
N ASN A 2 22.73 21.58 11.07
CA ASN A 2 23.47 22.46 10.18
C ASN A 2 24.11 21.69 9.00
N ALA A 3 24.65 22.40 8.00
CA ALA A 3 25.20 21.79 6.79
C ALA A 3 26.38 20.83 7.06
N ARG A 4 27.22 21.11 8.07
CA ARG A 4 28.35 20.24 8.42
C ARG A 4 27.88 18.94 9.05
N GLU A 5 26.86 19.00 9.90
CA GLU A 5 26.26 17.82 10.51
C GLU A 5 25.62 16.91 9.47
N VAL A 6 24.86 17.47 8.52
CA VAL A 6 24.26 16.69 7.41
C VAL A 6 25.35 16.04 6.57
N ALA A 7 26.41 16.79 6.22
CA ALA A 7 27.53 16.26 5.45
C ALA A 7 28.26 15.13 6.19
N ALA A 8 28.50 15.28 7.49
CA ALA A 8 29.15 14.24 8.28
C ALA A 8 28.32 12.94 8.37
N LEU A 9 26.99 13.05 8.51
CA LEU A 9 26.10 11.89 8.48
C LEU A 9 26.10 11.22 7.10
N PHE A 10 26.08 12.02 6.03
CA PHE A 10 26.15 11.53 4.66
C PHE A 10 27.46 10.79 4.39
N ASP A 11 28.60 11.40 4.72
CA ASP A 11 29.92 10.82 4.48
C ASP A 11 30.11 9.52 5.27
N ALA A 12 29.57 9.45 6.50
CA ALA A 12 29.54 8.23 7.29
C ALA A 12 28.68 7.13 6.62
N ALA A 13 27.49 7.48 6.10
CA ALA A 13 26.63 6.54 5.39
C ALA A 13 27.27 6.04 4.09
N ALA A 14 27.96 6.91 3.33
CA ALA A 14 28.67 6.56 2.11
C ALA A 14 29.86 5.63 2.39
N ALA A 15 30.62 5.89 3.45
CA ALA A 15 31.73 5.02 3.87
C ALA A 15 31.25 3.61 4.24
N ARG A 16 30.08 3.49 4.88
CA ARG A 16 29.46 2.19 5.17
C ARG A 16 29.03 1.46 3.91
N SER A 17 28.40 2.18 2.97
CA SER A 17 28.00 1.65 1.66
C SER A 17 29.18 1.12 0.84
N ALA A 18 30.38 1.68 1.00
CA ALA A 18 31.58 1.24 0.30
C ALA A 18 32.24 -0.01 0.92
N SER A 19 31.85 -0.42 2.13
CA SER A 19 32.45 -1.54 2.84
C SER A 19 31.80 -2.88 2.49
N ALA A 20 32.50 -4.00 2.67
CA ALA A 20 31.94 -5.35 2.45
C ALA A 20 30.78 -5.70 3.42
N ALA A 21 30.58 -4.92 4.48
CA ALA A 21 29.43 -4.99 5.38
C ALA A 21 28.25 -4.10 4.92
N GLY A 22 28.40 -3.35 3.83
CA GLY A 22 27.41 -2.47 3.21
C GLY A 22 26.33 -3.22 2.45
N ALA A 23 25.70 -4.20 3.09
CA ALA A 23 24.48 -4.79 2.58
C ALA A 23 23.41 -3.69 2.39
N ARG A 24 22.53 -3.87 1.40
CA ARG A 24 21.37 -2.99 1.19
C ARG A 24 20.54 -2.79 2.47
N ASP A 25 20.61 -3.74 3.40
CA ASP A 25 19.90 -3.77 4.69
C ASP A 25 20.73 -3.30 5.90
N ASP A 26 21.81 -2.55 5.69
CA ASP A 26 22.59 -1.96 6.80
C ASP A 26 21.76 -0.92 7.58
N GLU A 27 21.14 -1.35 8.68
CA GLU A 27 20.26 -0.51 9.51
C GLU A 27 20.97 0.73 10.09
N ASP A 28 22.25 0.62 10.44
CA ASP A 28 23.01 1.77 10.94
C ASP A 28 23.19 2.82 9.84
N ARG A 29 23.40 2.38 8.59
CA ARG A 29 23.45 3.27 7.42
C ARG A 29 22.10 3.96 7.22
N TRP A 30 21.00 3.23 7.33
CA TRP A 30 19.66 3.79 7.20
C TRP A 30 19.33 4.79 8.30
N GLU A 31 19.76 4.57 9.54
CA GLU A 31 19.58 5.53 10.62
C GLU A 31 20.37 6.83 10.39
N LEU A 32 21.60 6.75 9.86
CA LEU A 32 22.36 7.93 9.46
C LEU A 32 21.61 8.75 8.39
N LEU A 33 21.07 8.06 7.38
CA LEU A 33 20.29 8.68 6.30
C LEU A 33 18.98 9.30 6.82
N ARG A 34 18.24 8.62 7.70
CA ARG A 34 17.03 9.18 8.35
C ARG A 34 17.33 10.43 9.14
N ARG A 35 18.42 10.42 9.93
CA ARG A 35 18.86 11.58 10.69
C ARG A 35 19.22 12.75 9.78
N ALA A 36 19.96 12.50 8.70
CA ALA A 36 20.30 13.52 7.70
C ALA A 36 19.04 14.06 7.00
N GLY A 37 18.13 13.16 6.59
CA GLY A 37 16.90 13.46 5.85
C GLY A 37 15.95 14.41 6.58
N LYS A 38 15.94 14.41 7.92
CA LYS A 38 15.20 15.39 8.74
C LYS A 38 15.58 16.86 8.47
N ALA A 39 16.70 17.12 7.80
CA ALA A 39 17.10 18.45 7.36
C ALA A 39 16.41 18.91 6.05
N GLY A 40 15.52 18.10 5.47
CA GLY A 40 14.69 18.42 4.30
C GLY A 40 15.50 18.96 3.14
N ARG A 41 15.16 20.17 2.66
CA ARG A 41 15.84 20.86 1.55
C ARG A 41 17.36 20.89 1.67
N LEU A 42 17.93 20.99 2.87
CA LEU A 42 19.38 21.01 3.06
C LEU A 42 20.01 19.65 2.70
N ALA A 43 19.39 18.56 3.15
CA ALA A 43 19.82 17.20 2.81
C ALA A 43 19.63 16.92 1.31
N ALA A 44 18.49 17.32 0.74
CA ALA A 44 18.23 17.16 -0.68
C ALA A 44 19.27 17.89 -1.54
N ARG A 45 19.58 19.16 -1.25
CA ARG A 45 20.61 19.92 -1.98
C ARG A 45 21.98 19.25 -1.91
N LEU A 46 22.39 18.79 -0.72
CA LEU A 46 23.62 18.04 -0.59
C LEU A 46 23.59 16.80 -1.47
N ALA A 47 22.54 15.99 -1.38
CA ALA A 47 22.42 14.75 -2.14
C ALA A 47 22.47 15.00 -3.65
N VAL A 48 21.74 16.00 -4.17
CA VAL A 48 21.80 16.39 -5.59
C VAL A 48 23.22 16.72 -6.03
N THR A 49 24.03 17.41 -5.21
CA THR A 49 25.43 17.67 -5.60
C THR A 49 26.28 16.39 -5.69
N ARG A 50 25.90 15.33 -4.96
CA ARG A 50 26.66 14.08 -4.85
C ARG A 50 26.25 13.02 -5.87
N THR A 51 25.14 13.21 -6.60
CA THR A 51 24.73 12.32 -7.70
C THR A 51 25.72 12.33 -8.87
N THR A 52 26.55 13.36 -9.00
CA THR A 52 27.59 13.46 -10.06
C THR A 52 28.95 12.89 -9.64
N SER A 53 29.05 12.27 -8.47
CA SER A 53 30.30 11.67 -7.98
C SER A 53 30.77 10.52 -8.86
N ALA A 54 32.08 10.40 -9.09
CA ALA A 54 32.65 9.22 -9.73
C ALA A 54 32.52 7.94 -8.86
N ASP A 55 32.42 8.12 -7.54
CA ASP A 55 32.26 7.03 -6.59
C ASP A 55 30.82 6.51 -6.54
N VAL A 56 30.65 5.23 -6.87
CA VAL A 56 29.38 4.50 -6.88
C VAL A 56 28.67 4.55 -5.53
N ALA A 57 29.41 4.36 -4.42
CA ALA A 57 28.85 4.37 -3.07
C ALA A 57 28.34 5.76 -2.66
N VAL A 58 29.00 6.81 -3.15
CA VAL A 58 28.53 8.19 -2.96
C VAL A 58 27.26 8.45 -3.76
N ARG A 59 27.18 7.99 -5.02
CA ARG A 59 25.99 8.17 -5.86
C ARG A 59 24.78 7.41 -5.32
N SER A 60 24.94 6.14 -4.94
CA SER A 60 23.85 5.34 -4.35
C SER A 60 23.36 5.96 -3.04
N THR A 61 24.28 6.39 -2.16
CA THR A 61 23.93 7.08 -0.91
C THR A 61 23.25 8.42 -1.15
N ALA A 62 23.61 9.14 -2.22
CA ALA A 62 22.91 10.36 -2.63
C ALA A 62 21.46 10.08 -3.05
N CYS A 63 21.24 9.08 -3.89
CA CYS A 63 19.90 8.64 -4.26
C CYS A 63 19.11 8.24 -3.00
N ASP A 64 19.76 7.50 -2.10
CA ASP A 64 19.08 6.99 -0.92
C ASP A 64 18.66 8.11 0.04
N LEU A 65 19.49 9.14 0.21
CA LEU A 65 19.17 10.33 0.98
C LEU A 65 18.02 11.14 0.34
N LEU A 66 17.97 11.23 -1.00
CA LEU A 66 16.86 11.89 -1.70
C LEU A 66 15.53 11.18 -1.42
N GLY A 67 15.50 9.85 -1.50
CA GLY A 67 14.32 9.06 -1.18
C GLY A 67 13.88 9.24 0.28
N VAL A 68 14.81 9.09 1.23
CA VAL A 68 14.50 9.23 2.67
C VAL A 68 14.00 10.63 3.02
N ALA A 69 14.62 11.69 2.46
CA ALA A 69 14.15 13.04 2.70
C ALA A 69 12.75 13.26 2.12
N SER A 70 12.46 12.72 0.93
CA SER A 70 11.17 12.86 0.22
C SER A 70 9.99 12.23 0.97
N GLN A 71 10.24 11.17 1.75
CA GLN A 71 9.21 10.55 2.59
C GLN A 71 8.67 11.50 3.68
N SER A 72 9.51 12.38 4.21
CA SER A 72 9.16 13.29 5.32
C SER A 72 8.92 14.74 4.88
N HIS A 73 9.25 15.09 3.64
CA HIS A 73 9.23 16.46 3.13
C HIS A 73 8.61 16.49 1.73
N GLU A 74 7.33 16.81 1.64
CA GLU A 74 6.61 16.88 0.36
C GLU A 74 7.15 17.97 -0.56
N ASP A 75 7.61 19.08 0.01
CA ASP A 75 8.08 20.27 -0.71
C ASP A 75 9.39 20.07 -1.48
N ILE A 76 10.00 18.88 -1.40
CA ILE A 76 11.20 18.49 -2.15
C ILE A 76 10.99 17.33 -3.13
N ARG A 77 9.82 16.68 -3.13
CA ARG A 77 9.57 15.45 -3.92
C ARG A 77 9.78 15.69 -5.42
N GLU A 78 9.27 16.79 -5.94
CA GLU A 78 9.39 17.18 -7.36
C GLU A 78 10.85 17.45 -7.77
N ASP A 79 11.61 18.17 -6.94
CA ASP A 79 13.02 18.46 -7.19
C ASP A 79 13.87 17.19 -7.11
N ALA A 80 13.61 16.33 -6.11
CA ALA A 80 14.28 15.05 -5.91
C ALA A 80 14.02 14.10 -7.09
N ALA A 81 12.76 13.98 -7.53
CA ALA A 81 12.39 13.16 -8.69
C ALA A 81 13.11 13.64 -9.95
N SER A 82 13.16 14.95 -10.19
CA SER A 82 13.85 15.53 -11.36
C SER A 82 15.35 15.18 -11.37
N ALA A 83 16.02 15.24 -10.21
CA ALA A 83 17.42 14.88 -10.08
C ALA A 83 17.67 13.37 -10.30
N LEU A 84 16.80 12.51 -9.75
CA LEU A 84 16.89 11.06 -9.89
C LEU A 84 16.63 10.60 -11.34
N ILE A 85 15.61 11.15 -11.99
CA ILE A 85 15.31 10.88 -13.41
C ILE A 85 16.48 11.30 -14.30
N SER A 86 17.08 12.46 -14.02
CA SER A 86 18.25 12.93 -14.77
C SER A 86 19.46 12.00 -14.59
N LEU A 87 19.71 11.53 -13.37
CA LEU A 87 20.78 10.58 -13.10
C LEU A 87 20.55 9.23 -13.80
N ALA A 88 19.30 8.75 -13.81
CA ALA A 88 18.94 7.45 -14.37
C ALA A 88 19.21 7.32 -15.88
N ALA A 89 19.23 8.44 -16.62
CA ALA A 89 19.40 8.45 -18.07
C ALA A 89 20.71 7.79 -18.53
N ASP A 90 21.80 7.99 -17.78
CA ASP A 90 23.14 7.52 -18.14
C ASP A 90 23.76 6.59 -17.10
N GLU A 91 23.05 6.26 -16.01
CA GLU A 91 23.58 5.40 -14.96
C GLU A 91 23.63 3.93 -15.41
N VAL A 92 24.76 3.27 -15.13
CA VAL A 92 25.03 1.88 -15.53
C VAL A 92 25.29 0.96 -14.35
N GLU A 93 25.64 1.51 -13.19
CA GLU A 93 25.98 0.72 -12.00
C GLU A 93 24.71 0.23 -11.30
N ASP A 94 24.55 -1.09 -11.20
CA ASP A 94 23.33 -1.72 -10.65
C ASP A 94 23.05 -1.30 -9.20
N ALA A 95 24.10 -1.07 -8.40
CA ALA A 95 23.96 -0.55 -7.03
C ALA A 95 23.30 0.83 -7.01
N VAL A 96 23.61 1.71 -7.97
CA VAL A 96 23.00 3.05 -8.05
C VAL A 96 21.60 2.95 -8.65
N ARG A 97 21.41 2.12 -9.69
CA ARG A 97 20.09 1.89 -10.30
C ARG A 97 19.06 1.35 -9.31
N TRP A 98 19.48 0.44 -8.42
CA TRP A 98 18.66 -0.02 -7.30
C TRP A 98 18.24 1.15 -6.39
N SER A 99 19.20 1.98 -5.95
CA SER A 99 18.89 3.15 -5.12
C SER A 99 18.03 4.20 -5.85
N ILE A 100 18.18 4.34 -7.17
CA ILE A 100 17.33 5.18 -8.01
C ILE A 100 15.89 4.66 -7.98
N ALA A 101 15.66 3.36 -8.23
CA ALA A 101 14.32 2.77 -8.22
C ALA A 101 13.60 3.05 -6.89
N ARG A 102 14.25 2.72 -5.78
CA ARG A 102 13.72 2.92 -4.43
C ARG A 102 13.43 4.40 -4.14
N ALA A 103 14.38 5.28 -4.48
CA ALA A 103 14.24 6.70 -4.21
C ALA A 103 13.12 7.34 -5.04
N LEU A 104 12.94 6.90 -6.29
CA LEU A 104 11.85 7.31 -7.16
C LEU A 104 10.48 6.85 -6.64
N GLY A 105 10.36 5.60 -6.15
CA GLY A 105 9.14 5.17 -5.46
C GLY A 105 8.82 6.05 -4.26
N ALA A 106 9.84 6.41 -3.46
CA ALA A 106 9.71 7.25 -2.29
C ALA A 106 9.34 8.72 -2.58
N THR A 107 9.54 9.22 -3.81
CA THR A 107 9.07 10.56 -4.18
C THR A 107 7.57 10.58 -4.46
N GLY A 108 6.98 9.45 -4.87
CA GLY A 108 5.59 9.37 -5.33
C GLY A 108 5.31 10.21 -6.59
N ASP A 109 6.36 10.62 -7.32
CA ASP A 109 6.22 11.48 -8.49
C ASP A 109 5.95 10.63 -9.73
N VAL A 110 4.78 10.82 -10.35
CA VAL A 110 4.35 10.06 -11.54
C VAL A 110 5.34 10.15 -12.73
N ARG A 111 6.16 11.21 -12.80
CA ARG A 111 7.20 11.36 -13.85
C ARG A 111 8.30 10.30 -13.73
N ALA A 112 8.41 9.63 -12.58
CA ALA A 112 9.33 8.51 -12.37
C ALA A 112 8.95 7.26 -13.17
N THR A 113 7.68 7.13 -13.58
CA THR A 113 7.12 5.92 -14.17
C THR A 113 7.98 5.36 -15.32
N PRO A 114 8.36 6.12 -16.36
CA PRO A 114 9.15 5.56 -17.46
C PRO A 114 10.51 4.98 -17.03
N VAL A 115 11.13 5.57 -16.01
CA VAL A 115 12.41 5.07 -15.47
C VAL A 115 12.19 3.74 -14.74
N LEU A 116 11.18 3.65 -13.88
CA LEU A 116 10.86 2.43 -13.16
C LEU A 116 10.45 1.28 -14.09
N LEU A 117 9.69 1.57 -15.16
CA LEU A 117 9.34 0.57 -16.17
C LEU A 117 10.59 0.01 -16.86
N GLY A 118 11.54 0.87 -17.24
CA GLY A 118 12.80 0.43 -17.85
C GLY A 118 13.66 -0.39 -16.89
N LEU A 119 13.70 -0.02 -15.61
CA LEU A 119 14.42 -0.80 -14.59
C LEU A 119 13.76 -2.16 -14.31
N GLY A 120 12.45 -2.30 -14.57
CA GLY A 120 11.73 -3.58 -14.47
C GLY A 120 12.23 -4.66 -15.43
N GLU A 121 12.96 -4.27 -16.48
CA GLU A 121 13.60 -5.18 -17.44
C GLU A 121 15.06 -5.53 -17.08
N SER A 122 15.55 -5.08 -15.92
CA SER A 122 16.92 -5.32 -15.48
C SER A 122 17.24 -6.81 -15.35
N ALA A 123 18.49 -7.18 -15.64
CA ALA A 123 18.98 -8.53 -15.37
C ALA A 123 19.14 -8.82 -13.86
N ASP A 124 19.37 -7.78 -13.04
CA ASP A 124 19.46 -7.91 -11.59
C ASP A 124 18.07 -8.06 -10.98
N ALA A 125 17.82 -9.20 -10.33
CA ALA A 125 16.55 -9.51 -9.67
C ALA A 125 16.20 -8.51 -8.56
N GLU A 126 17.21 -7.93 -7.91
CA GLU A 126 17.00 -7.00 -6.82
C GLU A 126 16.52 -5.63 -7.32
N ILE A 127 16.95 -5.22 -8.51
CA ILE A 127 16.41 -4.04 -9.18
C ILE A 127 14.95 -4.31 -9.57
N ARG A 128 14.65 -5.48 -10.13
CA ARG A 128 13.28 -5.85 -10.49
C ARG A 128 12.36 -5.94 -9.27
N LEU A 129 12.87 -6.45 -8.16
CA LEU A 129 12.18 -6.47 -6.87
C LEU A 129 11.85 -5.04 -6.42
N GLU A 130 12.85 -4.15 -6.42
CA GLU A 130 12.65 -2.76 -6.04
C GLU A 130 11.69 -2.00 -6.97
N VAL A 131 11.62 -2.38 -8.24
CA VAL A 131 10.59 -1.86 -9.16
C VAL A 131 9.20 -2.35 -8.75
N ALA A 132 9.05 -3.63 -8.39
CA ALA A 132 7.78 -4.17 -7.91
C ALA A 132 7.28 -3.47 -6.63
N THR A 133 8.20 -3.12 -5.72
CA THR A 133 7.88 -2.39 -4.49
C THR A 133 7.55 -0.91 -4.72
N SER A 134 8.22 -0.27 -5.69
CA SER A 134 8.14 1.18 -5.92
C SER A 134 7.03 1.61 -6.88
N LEU A 135 6.67 0.78 -7.87
CA LEU A 135 5.67 1.12 -8.88
C LEU A 135 4.30 1.54 -8.32
N PRO A 136 3.75 0.91 -7.26
CA PRO A 136 2.46 1.32 -6.70
C PRO A 136 2.44 2.77 -6.18
N ALA A 137 3.57 3.27 -5.69
CA ALA A 137 3.68 4.60 -5.11
C ALA A 137 3.65 5.73 -6.16
N VAL A 138 3.93 5.42 -7.43
CA VAL A 138 3.96 6.40 -8.53
C VAL A 138 2.78 6.24 -9.50
N LEU A 139 1.78 5.45 -9.12
CA LEU A 139 0.53 5.35 -9.87
C LEU A 139 -0.22 6.70 -9.80
N GLY A 140 -0.43 7.31 -10.97
CA GLY A 140 -1.30 8.48 -11.10
C GLY A 140 -2.79 8.12 -11.13
N ASP A 141 -3.64 9.14 -11.15
CA ASP A 141 -5.11 9.01 -11.20
C ASP A 141 -5.59 8.28 -12.47
N ASP A 142 -4.85 8.44 -13.58
CA ASP A 142 -5.06 7.66 -14.79
C ASP A 142 -4.32 6.33 -14.67
N VAL A 143 -5.07 5.23 -14.73
CA VAL A 143 -4.51 3.87 -14.71
C VAL A 143 -3.53 3.70 -15.86
N ASP A 144 -2.24 3.78 -15.55
CA ASP A 144 -1.20 3.52 -16.52
C ASP A 144 -1.15 2.01 -16.81
N ARG A 145 -1.70 1.64 -17.97
CA ARG A 145 -1.69 0.26 -18.46
C ARG A 145 -0.27 -0.33 -18.52
N SER A 146 0.76 0.51 -18.68
CA SER A 146 2.14 0.06 -18.71
C SER A 146 2.66 -0.37 -17.33
N VAL A 147 2.26 0.32 -16.25
CA VAL A 147 2.58 -0.09 -14.87
C VAL A 147 1.93 -1.43 -14.55
N VAL A 148 0.65 -1.57 -14.87
CA VAL A 148 -0.09 -2.82 -14.66
C VAL A 148 0.52 -3.97 -15.48
N ALA A 149 0.88 -3.71 -16.74
CA ALA A 149 1.53 -4.71 -17.59
C ALA A 149 2.90 -5.14 -17.03
N THR A 150 3.68 -4.20 -16.50
CA THR A 150 4.99 -4.49 -15.88
C THR A 150 4.83 -5.33 -14.63
N LEU A 151 3.91 -4.97 -13.72
CA LEU A 151 3.63 -5.78 -12.54
C LEU A 151 3.09 -7.17 -12.91
N VAL A 152 2.25 -7.27 -13.94
CA VAL A 152 1.79 -8.58 -14.47
C VAL A 152 2.95 -9.42 -14.98
N ASN A 153 3.91 -8.82 -15.69
CA ASN A 153 5.12 -9.51 -16.15
C ASN A 153 5.99 -9.97 -14.97
N LEU A 154 6.18 -9.11 -13.96
CA LEU A 154 6.96 -9.41 -12.76
C LEU A 154 6.30 -10.50 -11.88
N CYS A 155 4.97 -10.67 -11.95
CA CYS A 155 4.35 -11.86 -11.36
C CYS A 155 4.88 -13.15 -11.97
N GLY A 156 5.38 -13.16 -13.20
CA GLY A 156 5.97 -14.31 -13.89
C GLY A 156 7.49 -14.42 -13.77
N ASP A 157 8.14 -13.66 -12.88
CA ASP A 157 9.61 -13.59 -12.79
C ASP A 157 10.27 -14.96 -12.49
N VAL A 158 11.58 -15.06 -12.66
CA VAL A 158 12.35 -16.24 -12.22
C VAL A 158 12.61 -16.21 -10.71
N ASP A 159 12.76 -15.01 -10.15
CA ASP A 159 13.03 -14.79 -8.75
C ASP A 159 11.72 -14.84 -7.92
N PRO A 160 11.67 -15.63 -6.83
CA PRO A 160 10.47 -15.78 -6.02
C PRO A 160 10.04 -14.51 -5.27
N GLU A 161 10.98 -13.67 -4.82
CA GLU A 161 10.66 -12.42 -4.11
C GLU A 161 10.04 -11.40 -5.06
N VAL A 162 10.56 -11.31 -6.29
CA VAL A 162 9.97 -10.45 -7.33
C VAL A 162 8.51 -10.83 -7.60
N ARG A 163 8.22 -12.14 -7.67
CA ARG A 163 6.85 -12.65 -7.88
C ARG A 163 5.94 -12.34 -6.71
N ASN A 164 6.45 -12.51 -5.49
CA ASN A 164 5.75 -12.21 -4.25
C ASN A 164 5.33 -10.74 -4.23
N TRP A 165 6.29 -9.83 -4.38
CA TRP A 165 6.03 -8.39 -4.31
C TRP A 165 5.18 -7.87 -5.47
N ALA A 166 5.36 -8.41 -6.68
CA ALA A 166 4.48 -8.06 -7.80
C ALA A 166 3.04 -8.52 -7.57
N ALA A 167 2.85 -9.71 -7.01
CA ALA A 167 1.54 -10.23 -6.65
C ALA A 167 0.91 -9.43 -5.51
N PHE A 168 1.68 -9.02 -4.50
CA PHE A 168 1.22 -8.13 -3.43
C PHE A 168 0.85 -6.74 -3.97
N ALA A 169 1.66 -6.17 -4.86
CA ALA A 169 1.41 -4.87 -5.49
C ALA A 169 0.09 -4.89 -6.27
N LEU A 170 -0.12 -5.90 -7.14
CA LEU A 170 -1.39 -6.06 -7.85
C LEU A 170 -2.53 -6.41 -6.90
N GLY A 171 -2.33 -7.37 -6.00
CA GLY A 171 -3.34 -7.94 -5.10
C GLY A 171 -3.87 -6.93 -4.10
N TRP A 172 -2.98 -6.13 -3.52
CA TRP A 172 -3.21 -5.32 -2.33
C TRP A 172 -3.03 -3.82 -2.55
N GLN A 173 -1.97 -3.40 -3.24
CA GLN A 173 -1.65 -1.96 -3.37
C GLN A 173 -2.37 -1.30 -4.55
N SER A 174 -2.92 -2.07 -5.47
CA SER A 174 -3.65 -1.58 -6.63
C SER A 174 -5.12 -1.97 -6.61
N THR A 175 -5.99 -1.01 -6.91
CA THR A 175 -7.42 -1.26 -7.16
C THR A 175 -7.72 -1.59 -8.63
N VAL A 176 -6.69 -1.65 -9.48
CA VAL A 176 -6.84 -2.05 -10.88
C VAL A 176 -7.28 -3.51 -10.96
N ASP A 177 -8.24 -3.78 -11.84
CA ASP A 177 -8.76 -5.12 -12.08
C ASP A 177 -8.91 -5.37 -13.58
N GLY A 178 -9.06 -6.63 -13.93
CA GLY A 178 -9.24 -7.07 -15.29
C GLY A 178 -8.71 -8.48 -15.47
N ARG A 179 -8.99 -9.05 -16.63
CA ARG A 179 -8.54 -10.40 -16.97
C ARG A 179 -7.01 -10.59 -16.81
N PRO A 180 -6.13 -9.66 -17.23
CA PRO A 180 -4.69 -9.82 -17.03
C PRO A 180 -4.28 -9.92 -15.56
N VAL A 181 -4.79 -9.02 -14.72
CA VAL A 181 -4.51 -9.00 -13.27
C VAL A 181 -5.01 -10.28 -12.61
N ARG A 182 -6.26 -10.68 -12.87
CA ARG A 182 -6.85 -11.91 -12.31
C ARG A 182 -6.17 -13.18 -12.82
N GLN A 183 -5.56 -13.16 -14.00
CA GLN A 183 -4.81 -14.30 -14.53
C GLN A 183 -3.43 -14.39 -13.87
N ALA A 184 -2.71 -13.27 -13.74
CA ALA A 184 -1.41 -13.22 -13.07
C ALA A 184 -1.51 -13.69 -11.61
N LEU A 185 -2.50 -13.20 -10.86
CA LEU A 185 -2.77 -13.63 -9.48
C LEU A 185 -3.17 -15.12 -9.42
N TRP A 186 -3.96 -15.61 -10.39
CA TRP A 186 -4.32 -17.04 -10.47
C TRP A 186 -3.12 -17.94 -10.66
N GLU A 187 -2.19 -17.56 -11.54
CA GLU A 187 -0.95 -18.33 -11.77
C GLU A 187 -0.10 -18.43 -10.50
N ARG A 188 -0.17 -17.44 -9.60
CA ARG A 188 0.51 -17.50 -8.31
C ARG A 188 -0.10 -18.49 -7.33
N THR A 189 -1.39 -18.84 -7.44
CA THR A 189 -2.05 -19.74 -6.47
C THR A 189 -1.46 -21.16 -6.39
N SER A 190 -0.55 -21.52 -7.29
CA SER A 190 0.20 -22.77 -7.29
C SER A 190 1.73 -22.56 -7.24
N ASP A 191 2.18 -21.36 -6.88
CA ASP A 191 3.59 -21.01 -6.81
C ASP A 191 4.32 -21.88 -5.75
N SER A 192 5.53 -22.30 -6.08
CA SER A 192 6.40 -23.04 -5.16
C SER A 192 6.81 -22.21 -3.95
N TYR A 193 6.85 -20.89 -4.10
CA TYR A 193 7.13 -19.97 -3.02
C TYR A 193 5.85 -19.64 -2.25
N GLY A 194 5.86 -19.92 -0.94
CA GLY A 194 4.67 -19.84 -0.09
C GLY A 194 4.02 -18.47 -0.07
N GLU A 195 4.83 -17.43 0.13
CA GLU A 195 4.33 -16.06 0.22
C GLU A 195 3.68 -15.60 -1.09
N ALA A 196 4.34 -15.84 -2.23
CA ALA A 196 3.77 -15.52 -3.54
C ALA A 196 2.45 -16.27 -3.78
N ARG A 197 2.36 -17.53 -3.33
CA ARG A 197 1.13 -18.32 -3.42
C ARG A 197 -0.01 -17.71 -2.62
N GLU A 198 0.27 -17.30 -1.39
CA GLU A 198 -0.70 -16.64 -0.53
C GLU A 198 -1.14 -15.28 -1.10
N GLU A 199 -0.22 -14.49 -1.65
CA GLU A 199 -0.55 -13.22 -2.30
C GLU A 199 -1.50 -13.40 -3.50
N GLY A 200 -1.28 -14.44 -4.32
CA GLY A 200 -2.19 -14.81 -5.40
C GLY A 200 -3.60 -15.12 -4.90
N ILE A 201 -3.72 -15.93 -3.85
CA ILE A 201 -5.01 -16.30 -3.25
C ILE A 201 -5.69 -15.07 -2.65
N ARG A 202 -4.96 -14.27 -1.86
CA ARG A 202 -5.48 -13.06 -1.21
C ARG A 202 -5.92 -12.01 -2.22
N GLY A 203 -5.11 -11.74 -3.24
CA GLY A 203 -5.42 -10.76 -4.28
C GLY A 203 -6.67 -11.13 -5.09
N LEU A 204 -6.91 -12.43 -5.32
CA LEU A 204 -8.14 -12.92 -5.95
C LEU A 204 -9.35 -12.85 -5.02
N ALA A 205 -9.17 -13.22 -3.76
CA ALA A 205 -10.21 -13.14 -2.74
C ALA A 205 -10.70 -11.70 -2.55
N ARG A 206 -9.77 -10.73 -2.41
CA ARG A 206 -10.05 -9.28 -2.35
C ARG A 206 -10.85 -8.76 -3.56
N ARG A 207 -10.65 -9.37 -4.73
CA ARG A 207 -11.39 -9.09 -5.96
C ARG A 207 -12.69 -9.88 -6.13
N ARG A 208 -13.07 -10.66 -5.10
CA ARG A 208 -14.22 -11.57 -5.09
C ARG A 208 -14.22 -12.54 -6.29
N ASP A 209 -13.04 -12.99 -6.71
CA ASP A 209 -12.93 -14.00 -7.75
C ASP A 209 -13.37 -15.36 -7.17
N PRO A 210 -14.45 -15.97 -7.68
CA PRO A 210 -15.00 -17.20 -7.10
C PRO A 210 -14.03 -18.38 -7.17
N ARG A 211 -13.01 -18.33 -8.05
CA ARG A 211 -11.99 -19.38 -8.14
C ARG A 211 -11.12 -19.46 -6.88
N ALA A 212 -11.02 -18.39 -6.09
CA ALA A 212 -10.27 -18.40 -4.83
C ALA A 212 -11.01 -19.12 -3.69
N LEU A 213 -12.33 -19.34 -3.81
CA LEU A 213 -13.14 -19.95 -2.75
C LEU A 213 -12.62 -21.32 -2.27
N PRO A 214 -12.37 -22.32 -3.14
CA PRO A 214 -11.84 -23.60 -2.67
C PRO A 214 -10.43 -23.48 -2.08
N LEU A 215 -9.63 -22.50 -2.51
CA LEU A 215 -8.27 -22.27 -2.00
C LEU A 215 -8.31 -21.71 -0.58
N VAL A 216 -9.14 -20.68 -0.34
CA VAL A 216 -9.34 -20.11 0.99
C VAL A 216 -9.96 -21.13 1.94
N ALA A 217 -10.95 -21.92 1.48
CA ALA A 217 -11.52 -23.00 2.29
C ALA A 217 -10.47 -24.06 2.66
N GLY A 218 -9.56 -24.39 1.74
CA GLY A 218 -8.43 -25.29 2.01
C GLY A 218 -7.50 -24.74 3.09
N LEU A 219 -7.09 -23.47 2.97
CA LEU A 219 -6.24 -22.80 3.96
C LEU A 219 -6.89 -22.71 5.36
N LEU A 220 -8.21 -22.49 5.43
CA LEU A 220 -8.95 -22.48 6.70
C LEU A 220 -9.03 -23.87 7.36
N ALA A 221 -8.86 -24.94 6.59
CA ALA A 221 -8.91 -26.32 7.09
C ALA A 221 -7.54 -26.86 7.54
N GLU A 222 -6.47 -26.06 7.42
CA GLU A 222 -5.14 -26.41 7.91
C GLU A 222 -5.02 -26.26 9.43
N GLU A 223 -4.09 -26.99 10.05
CA GLU A 223 -3.88 -26.96 11.51
C GLU A 223 -3.42 -25.58 12.01
N SER A 224 -2.68 -24.85 11.17
CA SER A 224 -2.20 -23.50 11.46
C SER A 224 -2.66 -22.56 10.36
N VAL A 225 -3.57 -21.65 10.70
CA VAL A 225 -4.15 -20.70 9.76
C VAL A 225 -3.51 -19.34 9.93
N HIS A 226 -2.91 -18.82 8.86
CA HIS A 226 -2.37 -17.46 8.84
C HIS A 226 -3.49 -16.41 9.00
N PRO A 227 -3.31 -15.33 9.78
CA PRO A 227 -4.33 -14.30 9.99
C PRO A 227 -4.96 -13.75 8.70
N SER A 228 -4.16 -13.58 7.66
CA SER A 228 -4.62 -13.04 6.36
C SER A 228 -5.56 -14.00 5.61
N THR A 229 -5.66 -15.28 6.00
CA THR A 229 -6.65 -16.21 5.43
C THR A 229 -8.06 -15.84 5.86
N PHE A 230 -8.26 -15.36 7.09
CA PHE A 230 -9.56 -14.87 7.55
C PHE A 230 -9.97 -13.60 6.80
N GLU A 231 -9.01 -12.72 6.52
CA GLU A 231 -9.24 -11.53 5.70
C GLU A 231 -9.65 -11.90 4.27
N ALA A 232 -8.97 -12.88 3.65
CA ALA A 232 -9.38 -13.42 2.35
C ALA A 232 -10.80 -13.99 2.37
N ALA A 233 -11.17 -14.73 3.42
CA ALA A 233 -12.53 -15.23 3.61
C ALA A 233 -13.55 -14.09 3.72
N ALA A 234 -13.23 -13.05 4.50
CA ALA A 234 -14.06 -11.86 4.64
C ALA A 234 -14.31 -11.18 3.29
N PHE A 235 -13.27 -11.02 2.47
CA PHE A 235 -13.42 -10.44 1.13
C PHE A 235 -14.28 -11.28 0.19
N LEU A 236 -14.09 -12.60 0.18
CA LEU A 236 -14.94 -13.51 -0.59
C LEU A 236 -16.41 -13.44 -0.17
N ALA A 237 -16.66 -13.19 1.11
CA ALA A 237 -17.99 -12.98 1.69
C ALA A 237 -18.98 -14.11 1.33
N HIS A 238 -18.47 -15.35 1.31
CA HIS A 238 -19.20 -16.51 0.82
C HIS A 238 -19.74 -17.36 1.98
N PRO A 239 -21.06 -17.64 2.04
CA PRO A 239 -21.68 -18.32 3.19
C PRO A 239 -21.15 -19.73 3.48
N SER A 240 -20.61 -20.42 2.48
CA SER A 240 -20.03 -21.75 2.69
C SER A 240 -18.77 -21.75 3.58
N LEU A 241 -18.18 -20.58 3.84
CA LEU A 241 -17.01 -20.44 4.71
C LEU A 241 -17.41 -20.35 6.20
N VAL A 242 -18.69 -20.04 6.51
CA VAL A 242 -19.15 -19.87 7.90
C VAL A 242 -18.85 -21.09 8.78
N PRO A 243 -19.15 -22.35 8.36
CA PRO A 243 -18.87 -23.50 9.22
C PRO A 243 -17.39 -23.68 9.56
N LEU A 244 -16.48 -23.35 8.62
CA LEU A 244 -15.04 -23.41 8.86
C LEU A 244 -14.60 -22.30 9.83
N LEU A 245 -15.16 -21.09 9.67
CA LEU A 245 -14.82 -19.94 10.50
C LEU A 245 -15.34 -20.09 11.95
N GLU A 246 -16.44 -20.82 12.16
CA GLU A 246 -17.00 -21.10 13.49
C GLU A 246 -16.12 -22.03 14.35
N GLU A 247 -15.13 -22.71 13.76
CA GLU A 247 -14.15 -23.52 14.49
C GLU A 247 -13.09 -22.66 15.21
N PHE A 248 -13.00 -21.37 14.88
CA PHE A 248 -12.03 -20.44 15.43
C PHE A 248 -12.63 -19.52 16.50
N ASP A 249 -11.78 -18.95 17.34
CA ASP A 249 -12.19 -18.01 18.40
C ASP A 249 -12.85 -16.75 17.81
N PRO A 250 -14.16 -16.53 18.02
CA PRO A 250 -14.88 -15.40 17.47
C PRO A 250 -14.54 -14.06 18.14
N THR A 251 -13.74 -14.06 19.22
CA THR A 251 -13.23 -12.83 19.84
C THR A 251 -12.02 -12.26 19.12
N SER A 252 -11.36 -13.07 18.28
CA SER A 252 -10.33 -12.59 17.35
C SER A 252 -10.95 -11.66 16.31
N GLU A 253 -10.40 -10.46 16.15
CA GLU A 253 -10.93 -9.43 15.23
C GLU A 253 -11.03 -9.93 13.78
N ASN A 254 -10.03 -10.70 13.33
CA ASN A 254 -10.00 -11.26 11.98
C ASN A 254 -11.11 -12.29 11.76
N VAL A 255 -11.35 -13.17 12.74
CA VAL A 255 -12.41 -14.20 12.69
C VAL A 255 -13.78 -13.53 12.77
N ALA A 256 -13.95 -12.57 13.68
CA ALA A 256 -15.19 -11.81 13.84
C ALA A 256 -15.58 -11.10 12.54
N THR A 257 -14.62 -10.47 11.87
CA THR A 257 -14.81 -9.81 10.58
C THR A 257 -15.14 -10.80 9.48
N ALA A 258 -14.42 -11.92 9.37
CA ALA A 258 -14.71 -12.97 8.40
C ALA A 258 -16.13 -13.56 8.57
N LEU A 259 -16.54 -13.86 9.81
CA LEU A 259 -17.89 -14.34 10.11
C LEU A 259 -18.95 -13.30 9.74
N ARG A 260 -18.70 -12.02 10.04
CA ARG A 260 -19.63 -10.93 9.72
C ARG A 260 -19.86 -10.78 8.22
N GLU A 261 -18.82 -10.92 7.41
CA GLU A 261 -18.92 -10.81 5.96
C GLU A 261 -19.43 -12.10 5.28
N CYS A 262 -19.15 -13.28 5.85
CA CYS A 262 -19.60 -14.55 5.28
C CYS A 262 -21.05 -14.90 5.67
N ASP A 263 -21.50 -14.54 6.88
CA ASP A 263 -22.85 -14.83 7.38
C ASP A 263 -23.91 -13.87 6.77
N PRO A 264 -24.86 -14.38 5.96
CA PRO A 264 -25.92 -13.56 5.38
C PRO A 264 -26.78 -12.82 6.40
N LEU A 265 -27.03 -13.40 7.58
CA LEU A 265 -27.85 -12.78 8.61
C LEU A 265 -27.13 -11.59 9.24
N ARG A 266 -25.83 -11.75 9.55
CA ARG A 266 -25.01 -10.65 10.08
C ARG A 266 -24.87 -9.52 9.07
N ARG A 267 -24.68 -9.83 7.79
CA ARG A 267 -24.68 -8.81 6.73
C ARG A 267 -26.00 -8.06 6.64
N ALA A 268 -27.13 -8.77 6.63
CA ALA A 268 -28.44 -8.15 6.59
C ALA A 268 -28.70 -7.24 7.80
N GLN A 269 -28.28 -7.66 8.99
CA GLN A 269 -28.35 -6.84 10.21
C GLN A 269 -27.47 -5.59 10.11
N ARG A 270 -26.23 -5.72 9.64
CA ARG A 270 -25.32 -4.60 9.42
C ARG A 270 -25.91 -3.59 8.43
N ASP A 271 -26.40 -4.06 7.29
CA ASP A 271 -26.94 -3.21 6.23
C ASP A 271 -28.23 -2.50 6.71
N ALA A 272 -29.07 -3.18 7.49
CA ALA A 272 -30.23 -2.55 8.13
C ALA A 272 -29.83 -1.46 9.13
N SER A 273 -28.86 -1.72 10.01
CA SER A 273 -28.34 -0.72 10.96
C SER A 273 -27.71 0.48 10.24
N ALA A 274 -26.98 0.24 9.15
CA ALA A 274 -26.40 1.29 8.33
C ALA A 274 -27.48 2.19 7.69
N MET A 275 -28.54 1.58 7.16
CA MET A 275 -29.68 2.32 6.60
C MET A 275 -30.42 3.13 7.68
N MET A 276 -30.69 2.54 8.85
CA MET A 276 -31.31 3.24 9.98
C MET A 276 -30.47 4.43 10.47
N LEU A 277 -29.14 4.30 10.47
CA LEU A 277 -28.22 5.39 10.80
C LEU A 277 -28.36 6.52 9.78
N LEU A 278 -28.34 6.20 8.48
CA LEU A 278 -28.47 7.20 7.40
C LEU A 278 -29.80 7.95 7.51
N ASP A 279 -30.92 7.23 7.67
CA ASP A 279 -32.25 7.82 7.83
C ASP A 279 -32.34 8.71 9.08
N ALA A 280 -31.80 8.22 10.21
CA ALA A 280 -31.79 8.97 11.45
C ALA A 280 -30.92 10.24 11.35
N LEU A 281 -29.82 10.21 10.60
CA LEU A 281 -28.97 11.37 10.38
C LEU A 281 -29.64 12.38 9.44
N HIS A 282 -30.22 11.92 8.33
CA HIS A 282 -30.96 12.75 7.39
C HIS A 282 -32.14 13.47 8.05
N ALA A 283 -32.93 12.76 8.88
CA ALA A 283 -34.02 13.38 9.63
C ALA A 283 -33.56 14.50 10.59
N ARG A 284 -32.30 14.47 11.02
CA ARG A 284 -31.70 15.46 11.93
C ARG A 284 -31.02 16.62 11.20
N LEU A 285 -30.54 16.37 9.99
CA LEU A 285 -29.79 17.28 9.14
C LEU A 285 -30.36 17.23 7.72
N PRO A 286 -31.59 17.71 7.49
CA PRO A 286 -32.30 17.53 6.22
C PRO A 286 -31.66 18.30 5.06
N ASP A 287 -30.95 19.39 5.36
CA ASP A 287 -30.33 20.28 4.37
C ASP A 287 -28.86 19.94 4.11
N VAL A 288 -28.35 18.85 4.68
CA VAL A 288 -26.93 18.44 4.54
C VAL A 288 -26.84 17.27 3.57
N GLU A 289 -25.95 17.39 2.59
CA GLU A 289 -25.66 16.30 1.66
C GLU A 289 -24.89 15.19 2.37
N MET A 290 -25.31 13.95 2.18
CA MET A 290 -24.66 12.79 2.78
C MET A 290 -24.70 11.60 1.83
N ALA A 291 -23.65 10.80 1.88
CA ALA A 291 -23.50 9.59 1.09
C ALA A 291 -22.99 8.44 1.96
N MET A 292 -23.43 7.23 1.63
CA MET A 292 -22.88 6.00 2.19
C MET A 292 -22.37 5.13 1.05
N PHE A 293 -21.12 4.70 1.13
CA PHE A 293 -20.46 3.95 0.08
C PHE A 293 -19.43 2.98 0.66
N GLY A 294 -18.95 2.05 -0.15
CA GLY A 294 -17.81 1.21 0.17
C GLY A 294 -16.71 1.42 -0.86
N ASP A 295 -15.46 1.46 -0.42
CA ASP A 295 -14.33 1.59 -1.32
C ASP A 295 -14.11 0.28 -2.11
N ARG A 296 -13.66 0.43 -3.36
CA ARG A 296 -13.45 -0.72 -4.24
C ARG A 296 -12.42 -1.67 -3.63
N PHE A 297 -12.82 -2.93 -3.47
CA PHE A 297 -11.99 -3.97 -2.86
C PHE A 297 -11.61 -3.72 -1.40
N GLU A 298 -12.37 -2.89 -0.69
CA GLU A 298 -12.27 -2.75 0.76
C GLU A 298 -13.51 -3.34 1.45
N LEU A 299 -13.35 -3.65 2.74
CA LEU A 299 -14.45 -4.08 3.61
C LEU A 299 -15.12 -2.87 4.26
N GLY A 300 -16.37 -3.06 4.68
CA GLY A 300 -17.11 -2.05 5.43
C GLY A 300 -17.77 -0.98 4.56
N LEU A 301 -18.41 -0.04 5.26
CA LEU A 301 -19.12 1.09 4.69
C LEU A 301 -18.60 2.37 5.34
N GLU A 302 -18.50 3.41 4.52
CA GLU A 302 -18.10 4.76 4.88
C GLU A 302 -19.31 5.66 4.76
N LEU A 303 -19.49 6.53 5.76
CA LEU A 303 -20.47 7.60 5.78
C LEU A 303 -19.74 8.91 5.58
N GLU A 304 -20.07 9.62 4.51
CA GLU A 304 -19.57 10.95 4.21
C GLU A 304 -20.70 11.97 4.31
N VAL A 305 -20.40 13.11 4.93
CA VAL A 305 -21.32 14.22 5.09
C VAL A 305 -20.63 15.49 4.61
N ILE A 306 -21.28 16.20 3.69
CA ILE A 306 -20.79 17.42 3.05
C ILE A 306 -21.64 18.57 3.55
N ASP A 307 -21.05 19.43 4.39
CA ASP A 307 -21.69 20.64 4.86
C ASP A 307 -21.35 21.83 3.96
N GLY A 308 -22.23 22.10 2.99
CA GLY A 308 -22.14 23.25 2.09
C GLY A 308 -22.31 24.60 2.78
N SER A 309 -22.84 24.64 4.01
CA SER A 309 -23.10 25.90 4.74
C SER A 309 -21.87 26.48 5.45
N SER A 310 -20.84 25.66 5.69
CA SER A 310 -19.64 26.02 6.46
C SER A 310 -18.33 25.93 5.66
N GLY A 311 -18.38 26.27 4.36
CA GLY A 311 -17.18 26.31 3.51
C GLY A 311 -16.77 24.94 2.95
N ASN A 312 -17.76 24.06 2.72
CA ASN A 312 -17.58 22.73 2.14
C ASN A 312 -16.74 21.79 3.03
N ARG A 313 -16.99 21.82 4.36
CA ARG A 313 -16.38 20.87 5.29
C ARG A 313 -16.92 19.48 5.00
N THR A 314 -16.02 18.54 4.74
CA THR A 314 -16.34 17.12 4.58
C THR A 314 -15.97 16.39 5.85
N ALA A 315 -16.90 15.61 6.39
CA ALA A 315 -16.64 14.72 7.51
C ALA A 315 -16.95 13.28 7.10
N ARG A 316 -16.07 12.36 7.49
CA ARG A 316 -16.13 10.96 7.09
C ARG A 316 -15.98 10.05 8.31
N TRP A 317 -16.79 8.99 8.34
CA TRP A 317 -16.74 7.97 9.37
C TRP A 317 -16.86 6.58 8.76
N SER A 318 -16.06 5.64 9.25
CA SER A 318 -16.40 4.22 9.17
C SER A 318 -17.72 3.98 9.90
N VAL A 319 -18.72 3.46 9.18
CA VAL A 319 -20.06 3.15 9.72
C VAL A 319 -19.95 2.18 10.88
N GLU A 320 -19.09 1.17 10.76
CA GLU A 320 -18.83 0.21 11.83
C GLU A 320 -18.28 0.89 13.08
N SER A 321 -17.25 1.72 12.93
CA SER A 321 -16.64 2.43 14.05
C SER A 321 -17.64 3.37 14.73
N LEU A 322 -18.49 4.03 13.96
CA LEU A 322 -19.53 4.92 14.49
C LEU A 322 -20.62 4.14 15.24
N LEU A 323 -21.07 3.01 14.70
CA LEU A 323 -22.01 2.11 15.39
C LEU A 323 -21.39 1.52 16.66
N LYS A 324 -20.12 1.13 16.64
CA LYS A 324 -19.39 0.63 17.82
C LYS A 324 -19.32 1.69 18.92
N ARG A 325 -19.02 2.96 18.57
CA ARG A 325 -19.08 4.10 19.51
C ARG A 325 -20.47 4.32 20.11
N ALA A 326 -21.52 3.90 19.41
CA ALA A 326 -22.91 4.02 19.81
C ALA A 326 -23.49 2.72 20.40
N GLU A 327 -22.65 1.75 20.78
CA GLU A 327 -23.07 0.45 21.32
C GLU A 327 -24.06 -0.29 20.41
N GLY A 328 -23.96 -0.07 19.10
CA GLY A 328 -24.81 -0.67 18.08
C GLY A 328 -26.14 0.06 17.81
N ASP A 329 -26.46 1.15 18.52
CA ASP A 329 -27.68 1.94 18.29
C ASP A 329 -27.51 2.95 17.12
N PRO A 330 -28.20 2.76 15.97
CA PRO A 330 -28.09 3.66 14.82
C PRO A 330 -28.56 5.09 15.11
N HIS A 331 -29.54 5.29 15.99
CA HIS A 331 -30.04 6.61 16.35
C HIS A 331 -29.04 7.35 17.24
N LEU A 332 -28.40 6.65 18.18
CA LEU A 332 -27.31 7.23 18.96
C LEU A 332 -26.11 7.55 18.07
N ALA A 333 -25.74 6.67 17.14
CA ALA A 333 -24.69 6.93 16.15
C ALA A 333 -24.97 8.20 15.35
N ALA A 334 -26.21 8.39 14.86
CA ALA A 334 -26.62 9.62 14.17
C ALA A 334 -26.53 10.87 15.07
N ARG A 335 -26.83 10.75 16.37
CA ARG A 335 -26.64 11.85 17.33
C ARG A 335 -25.17 12.21 17.50
N LEU A 336 -24.30 11.22 17.60
CA LEU A 336 -22.86 11.42 17.75
C LEU A 336 -22.26 12.10 16.51
N ALA A 337 -22.56 11.59 15.30
CA ALA A 337 -22.09 12.20 14.05
C ALA A 337 -22.56 13.65 13.89
N ALA A 338 -23.85 13.92 14.14
CA ALA A 338 -24.38 15.28 14.10
C ALA A 338 -23.75 16.22 15.16
N GLY A 339 -23.33 15.66 16.30
CA GLY A 339 -22.59 16.40 17.34
C GLY A 339 -21.15 16.71 16.93
N ASP A 340 -20.48 15.76 16.27
CA ASP A 340 -19.11 15.89 15.77
C ASP A 340 -19.02 17.00 14.71
N LEU A 341 -20.04 17.14 13.83
CA LEU A 341 -20.11 18.21 12.81
C LEU A 341 -20.19 19.63 13.36
N ARG A 342 -20.71 19.81 14.58
CA ARG A 342 -20.89 21.13 15.21
C ARG A 342 -19.64 21.64 15.93
N ARG A 343 -18.57 20.84 15.97
CA ARG A 343 -17.28 21.17 16.60
C ARG A 343 -16.27 21.69 15.57
#